data_AF-A0A2W6C265-F1
#
_entry.id   AF-A0A2W6C265-F1
#
_cell.length_a   1.000
_cell.length_b   1.000
_cell.length_c   1.000
_cell.angle_alpha   90.00
_cell.angle_beta   90.00
_cell.angle_gamma   90.00
#
_symmetry.space_group_name_H-M   'P 1'
#
loop_
_entity.id
_entity.type
_entity.pdbx_description
1 polymer ?
#
loop_
_entity_poly.entity_id
_entity_poly.type
_entity_poly.pdbx_seq_one_letter_code
_entity_poly.pdbx_strand_id
1 'polypeptide(L)'
;FWLTRDYLPELVGLVVGLPSLAEMADAIGARIEPVLIPWDCADGFPEAYWRRPEAYLDDSVRRGMSLWARLGPGVEQRAVCSLRDDLASGRWAERNRDLVDLDAADFGLRLLIA
;
A
#
# COMPACT_ATOMS: atom_id res chain seq x y z
N PHE A 1 -0.05 1.21 -6.29
CA PHE A 1 0.10 -0.02 -5.48
C PHE A 1 -1.07 -0.96 -5.74
N TRP A 2 -0.86 -2.29 -5.84
CA TRP A 2 -1.90 -3.25 -6.25
C TRP A 2 -3.06 -3.38 -5.25
N LEU A 3 -2.81 -3.23 -3.93
CA LEU A 3 -3.88 -3.36 -2.93
C LEU A 3 -4.95 -2.29 -3.14
N THR A 4 -4.52 -1.05 -3.32
CA THR A 4 -5.40 0.09 -3.64
C THR A 4 -6.06 -0.05 -5.01
N ARG A 5 -5.29 -0.47 -6.03
CA ARG A 5 -5.77 -0.62 -7.41
C ARG A 5 -6.89 -1.66 -7.52
N ASP A 6 -6.72 -2.81 -6.86
CA ASP A 6 -7.54 -4.00 -7.11
C ASP A 6 -8.59 -4.26 -6.02
N TYR A 7 -8.31 -3.87 -4.77
CA TYR A 7 -9.11 -4.30 -3.62
C TYR A 7 -9.64 -3.15 -2.76
N LEU A 8 -8.96 -2.00 -2.73
CA LEU A 8 -9.29 -0.85 -1.87
C LEU A 8 -9.42 0.46 -2.66
N PRO A 9 -10.32 0.57 -3.66
CA PRO A 9 -10.52 1.81 -4.41
C PRO A 9 -10.97 2.99 -3.51
N GLU A 10 -11.62 2.71 -2.39
CA GLU A 10 -12.07 3.72 -1.41
C GLU A 10 -10.93 4.52 -0.78
N LEU A 11 -9.70 4.00 -0.82
CA LEU A 11 -8.51 4.66 -0.28
C LEU A 11 -8.24 6.00 -0.98
N VAL A 12 -8.62 6.13 -2.26
CA VAL A 12 -8.52 7.40 -3.01
C VAL A 12 -9.34 8.51 -2.34
N GLY A 13 -10.50 8.16 -1.75
CA GLY A 13 -11.34 9.12 -1.04
C GLY A 13 -10.69 9.65 0.26
N LEU A 14 -9.78 8.89 0.86
CA LEU A 14 -9.13 9.27 2.13
C LEU A 14 -8.04 10.34 1.96
N VAL A 15 -7.56 10.55 0.74
CA VAL A 15 -6.50 11.52 0.41
C VAL A 15 -7.05 12.79 -0.25
N VAL A 16 -8.37 12.86 -0.49
CA VAL A 16 -9.02 14.05 -1.04
C VAL A 16 -8.86 15.22 -0.07
N GLY A 17 -8.37 16.35 -0.57
CA GLY A 17 -8.18 17.58 0.21
C GLY A 17 -6.88 17.64 1.00
N LEU A 18 -6.01 16.64 0.92
CA LEU A 18 -4.63 16.75 1.40
C LEU A 18 -3.81 17.68 0.48
N PRO A 19 -2.84 18.43 1.03
CA PRO A 19 -1.92 19.22 0.21
C PRO A 19 -1.15 18.29 -0.74
N SER A 20 -0.85 18.82 -1.92
CA SER A 20 0.06 18.17 -2.86
C SER A 20 1.46 18.06 -2.27
N LEU A 21 2.25 17.13 -2.81
CA LEU A 21 3.65 16.98 -2.41
C LEU A 21 4.47 18.26 -2.64
N ALA A 22 4.17 19.02 -3.69
CA ALA A 22 4.81 20.29 -3.99
C ALA A 22 4.48 21.33 -2.91
N GLU A 23 3.19 21.47 -2.54
CA GLU A 23 2.78 22.39 -1.47
C GLU A 23 3.41 22.02 -0.13
N MET A 24 3.51 20.73 0.19
CA MET A 24 4.20 20.26 1.41
C MET A 24 5.69 20.59 1.40
N ALA A 25 6.36 20.43 0.25
CA ALA A 25 7.78 20.75 0.11
C ALA A 25 8.04 22.27 0.19
N ASP A 26 7.25 23.07 -0.53
CA ASP A 26 7.37 24.53 -0.55
C ASP A 26 7.15 25.14 0.85
N ALA A 27 6.20 24.59 1.62
CA ALA A 27 5.90 25.08 2.97
C ALA A 27 7.08 25.02 3.95
N ILE A 28 8.05 24.13 3.71
CA ILE A 28 9.24 23.98 4.54
C ILE A 28 10.56 24.22 3.78
N GLY A 29 10.49 24.68 2.53
CA GLY A 29 11.66 24.88 1.67
C GLY A 29 12.43 23.59 1.38
N ALA A 30 11.75 22.44 1.33
CA ALA A 30 12.39 21.14 1.24
C ALA A 30 12.68 20.69 -0.20
N ARG A 31 13.74 19.91 -0.34
CA ARG A 31 13.94 19.03 -1.51
C ARG A 31 13.21 17.69 -1.29
N ILE A 32 12.80 17.06 -2.39
CA ILE A 32 12.04 15.81 -2.40
C ILE A 32 12.94 14.67 -2.87
N GLU A 33 13.02 13.58 -2.11
CA GLU A 33 13.68 12.33 -2.52
C GLU A 33 12.71 11.14 -2.52
N PRO A 34 12.75 10.24 -3.51
CA PRO A 34 11.99 9.00 -3.47
C PRO A 34 12.54 8.05 -2.42
N VAL A 35 11.65 7.36 -1.70
CA VAL A 35 12.00 6.28 -0.78
C VAL A 35 11.46 4.98 -1.36
N LEU A 36 12.37 4.14 -1.87
CA LEU A 36 12.00 2.80 -2.31
C LEU A 36 11.72 1.92 -1.10
N ILE A 37 10.73 1.04 -1.23
CA ILE A 37 10.34 0.10 -0.18
C ILE A 37 10.98 -1.25 -0.49
N PRO A 38 11.93 -1.74 0.33
CA PRO A 38 12.50 -3.08 0.18
C PRO A 38 11.42 -4.15 0.26
N TRP A 39 11.61 -5.27 -0.42
CA TRP A 39 10.63 -6.36 -0.43
C TRP A 39 10.43 -7.00 0.96
N ASP A 40 11.44 -6.91 1.83
CA ASP A 40 11.49 -7.45 3.18
C ASP A 40 11.26 -6.39 4.27
N CYS A 41 10.74 -5.21 3.90
CA CYS A 41 10.44 -4.13 4.84
C CYS A 41 9.65 -4.63 6.08
N ALA A 42 10.19 -4.40 7.27
CA ALA A 42 9.65 -4.92 8.53
C ALA A 42 8.70 -3.97 9.27
N ASP A 43 8.58 -2.72 8.81
CA ASP A 43 7.87 -1.65 9.54
C ASP A 43 6.34 -1.86 9.60
N GLY A 44 5.77 -2.50 8.57
CA GLY A 44 4.38 -2.96 8.61
C GLY A 44 3.33 -1.91 8.22
N PHE A 45 3.73 -0.78 7.62
CA PHE A 45 2.80 0.14 6.95
C PHE A 45 2.16 -0.52 5.71
N PRO A 46 1.06 0.06 5.16
CA PRO A 46 0.27 -0.59 4.12
C PRO A 46 1.07 -1.08 2.91
N GLU A 47 2.08 -0.37 2.43
CA GLU A 47 2.87 -0.77 1.27
C GLU A 47 4.02 -1.73 1.62
N ALA A 48 4.33 -1.99 2.89
CA ALA A 48 5.48 -2.82 3.31
C ALA A 48 5.40 -4.30 2.88
N TYR A 49 4.20 -4.79 2.57
CA TYR A 49 3.96 -6.18 2.15
C TYR A 49 3.67 -6.29 0.65
N TRP A 50 4.17 -5.36 -0.15
CA TRP A 50 3.88 -5.29 -1.58
C TRP A 50 4.27 -6.53 -2.40
N ARG A 51 5.28 -7.30 -1.97
CA ARG A 51 5.68 -8.60 -2.56
C ARG A 51 5.19 -9.80 -1.75
N ARG A 52 4.45 -9.57 -0.66
CA ARG A 52 3.99 -10.57 0.31
C ARG A 52 2.47 -10.46 0.52
N PRO A 53 1.66 -10.63 -0.54
CA PRO A 53 0.21 -10.38 -0.48
C PRO A 53 -0.52 -11.23 0.58
N GLU A 54 -0.01 -12.41 0.91
CA GLU A 54 -0.55 -13.30 1.95
C GLU A 54 -0.59 -12.62 3.33
N ALA A 55 0.31 -11.65 3.58
CA ALA A 55 0.34 -10.93 4.85
C ALA A 55 -0.97 -10.18 5.13
N TYR A 56 -1.65 -9.66 4.11
CA TYR A 56 -2.95 -8.99 4.30
C TYR A 56 -4.09 -9.96 4.58
N LEU A 57 -3.88 -11.29 4.50
CA LEU A 57 -4.85 -12.28 4.97
C LEU A 57 -4.76 -12.50 6.49
N ASP A 58 -3.64 -12.14 7.12
CA ASP A 58 -3.46 -12.19 8.56
C ASP A 58 -4.18 -11.01 9.25
N ASP A 59 -5.06 -11.32 10.18
CA ASP A 59 -5.81 -10.34 10.97
C ASP A 59 -4.90 -9.46 11.85
N SER A 60 -3.82 -10.02 12.38
CA SER A 60 -2.87 -9.27 13.20
C SER A 60 -2.13 -8.20 12.40
N VAL A 61 -1.74 -8.52 11.17
CA VAL A 61 -1.12 -7.58 10.23
C VAL A 61 -2.09 -6.45 9.89
N ARG A 62 -3.35 -6.77 9.55
CA ARG A 62 -4.36 -5.74 9.25
C ARG A 62 -4.66 -4.86 10.45
N ARG A 63 -4.78 -5.42 11.65
CA ARG A 63 -4.99 -4.62 12.88
C ARG A 63 -3.84 -3.64 13.18
N GLY A 64 -2.64 -3.92 12.69
CA GLY A 64 -1.49 -3.00 12.78
C GLY A 64 -1.61 -1.76 11.87
N MET A 65 -2.53 -1.75 10.91
CA MET A 65 -2.68 -0.64 9.95
C MET A 65 -4.00 0.10 10.19
N SER A 66 -3.91 1.37 10.60
CA SER A 66 -5.09 2.23 10.86
C SER A 66 -6.03 2.40 9.66
N LEU A 67 -5.52 2.14 8.45
CA LEU A 67 -6.29 2.12 7.21
C LEU A 67 -7.54 1.25 7.29
N TRP A 68 -7.43 0.01 7.79
CA TRP A 68 -8.56 -0.93 7.81
C TRP A 68 -9.67 -0.45 8.73
N ALA A 69 -9.31 0.09 9.89
CA ALA A 69 -10.26 0.71 10.81
C ALA A 69 -10.99 1.91 10.18
N ARG A 70 -10.30 2.72 9.36
CA ARG A 70 -10.91 3.87 8.65
C ARG A 70 -11.86 3.43 7.51
N LEU A 71 -11.51 2.36 6.79
CA LEU A 71 -12.33 1.83 5.70
C LEU A 71 -13.53 1.02 6.18
N GLY A 72 -13.44 0.47 7.38
CA GLY A 72 -14.50 -0.25 8.05
C GLY A 72 -14.59 -1.74 7.65
N PRO A 73 -15.29 -2.54 8.47
CA PRO A 73 -15.24 -4.00 8.41
C PRO A 73 -15.82 -4.58 7.13
N GLY A 74 -16.80 -3.91 6.51
CA GLY A 74 -17.39 -4.36 5.25
C GLY A 74 -16.41 -4.27 4.07
N VAL A 75 -15.60 -3.20 4.00
CA VAL A 75 -14.58 -3.05 2.96
C VAL A 75 -13.45 -4.05 3.21
N GLU A 76 -13.00 -4.16 4.45
CA GLU A 76 -11.97 -5.13 4.85
C GLU A 76 -12.33 -6.56 4.45
N GLN A 77 -13.53 -7.01 4.83
CA GLN A 77 -13.97 -8.38 4.53
C GLN A 77 -14.02 -8.65 3.02
N ARG A 78 -14.53 -7.71 2.23
CA ARG A 78 -14.56 -7.85 0.76
C ARG A 78 -13.15 -7.98 0.20
N ALA A 79 -12.24 -7.08 0.59
CA ALA A 79 -10.86 -7.08 0.11
C ALA A 79 -10.13 -8.39 0.47
N VAL A 80 -10.26 -8.86 1.71
CA VAL A 80 -9.63 -10.12 2.17
C VAL A 80 -10.18 -11.34 1.43
N CYS A 81 -11.49 -11.41 1.21
CA CYS A 81 -12.10 -12.50 0.44
C CYS A 81 -11.61 -12.51 -1.02
N SER A 82 -11.68 -11.36 -1.69
CA SER A 82 -11.23 -11.26 -3.08
C SER A 82 -9.73 -11.55 -3.25
N LEU A 83 -8.90 -11.07 -2.33
CA LEU A 83 -7.46 -11.36 -2.33
C LEU A 83 -7.20 -12.85 -2.12
N ARG A 84 -7.91 -13.50 -1.19
CA ARG A 84 -7.78 -14.94 -0.96
C ARG A 84 -8.09 -15.75 -2.23
N ASP A 85 -9.15 -15.40 -2.94
CA ASP A 85 -9.55 -16.07 -4.18
C ASP A 85 -8.54 -15.85 -5.31
N ASP A 86 -7.97 -14.65 -5.42
CA ASP A 86 -6.96 -14.32 -6.42
C ASP A 86 -5.60 -14.97 -6.14
N LEU A 87 -5.24 -15.15 -4.86
CA LEU A 87 -4.05 -15.91 -4.46
C LEU A 87 -4.24 -17.40 -4.72
N ALA A 88 -5.39 -17.97 -4.33
CA ALA A 88 -5.69 -19.39 -4.54
C ALA A 88 -5.72 -19.79 -6.03
N SER A 89 -6.12 -18.86 -6.91
CA SER A 89 -6.17 -19.07 -8.36
C SER A 89 -4.91 -18.67 -9.12
N GLY A 90 -3.95 -18.01 -8.47
CA GLY A 90 -2.74 -17.47 -9.11
C GLY A 90 -2.96 -16.17 -9.91
N ARG A 91 -4.19 -15.64 -10.00
CA ARG A 91 -4.49 -14.40 -10.74
C ARG A 91 -3.73 -13.19 -10.21
N TRP A 92 -3.46 -13.15 -8.90
CA TRP A 92 -2.64 -12.08 -8.34
C TRP A 92 -1.23 -12.10 -8.91
N ALA A 93 -0.59 -13.27 -8.98
CA ALA A 93 0.77 -13.43 -9.49
C ALA A 93 0.84 -13.11 -11.00
N GLU A 94 -0.18 -13.50 -11.77
CA GLU A 94 -0.27 -13.17 -13.19
C GLU A 94 -0.35 -11.64 -13.42
N ARG A 95 -1.21 -10.94 -12.67
CA ARG A 95 -1.39 -9.48 -12.79
C ARG A 95 -0.21 -8.66 -12.26
N ASN A 96 0.56 -9.21 -11.33
CA ASN A 96 1.64 -8.53 -10.63
C ASN A 96 3.01 -9.17 -10.88
N ARG A 97 3.17 -9.89 -12.00
CA ARG A 97 4.39 -10.62 -12.34
C ARG A 97 5.65 -9.75 -12.29
N ASP A 98 5.52 -8.48 -12.66
CA ASP A 98 6.62 -7.53 -12.73
C ASP A 98 7.17 -7.14 -11.35
N LEU A 99 6.46 -7.49 -10.26
CA LEU A 99 6.89 -7.25 -8.89
C LEU A 99 7.71 -8.41 -8.31
N VAL A 100 7.61 -9.60 -8.90
CA VAL A 100 8.13 -10.83 -8.29
C VAL A 100 9.65 -10.85 -8.19
N ASP A 101 10.37 -10.13 -9.05
CA ASP A 101 11.83 -10.12 -9.06
C ASP A 101 12.45 -8.79 -8.60
N LEU A 102 11.62 -7.88 -8.09
CA LEU A 102 12.11 -6.60 -7.58
C LEU A 102 12.62 -6.73 -6.15
N ASP A 103 13.79 -6.13 -5.87
CA ASP A 103 14.32 -6.03 -4.51
C ASP A 103 13.72 -4.84 -3.74
N ALA A 104 13.34 -3.79 -4.45
CA ALA A 104 12.66 -2.62 -3.90
C ALA A 104 11.76 -1.97 -4.96
N ALA A 105 10.70 -1.30 -4.52
CA ALA A 105 9.75 -0.65 -5.43
C ALA A 105 9.29 0.73 -4.90
N ASP A 106 8.98 1.64 -5.82
CA ASP A 106 8.41 2.95 -5.51
C ASP A 106 6.87 2.85 -5.47
N PHE A 107 6.29 3.09 -4.30
CA PHE A 107 4.84 3.20 -4.11
C PHE A 107 4.39 4.60 -3.67
N GLY A 108 5.21 5.63 -3.90
CA GLY A 108 4.86 7.02 -3.65
C GLY A 108 5.37 7.57 -2.32
N LEU A 109 6.21 6.84 -1.58
CA LEU A 109 6.87 7.38 -0.39
C LEU A 109 7.93 8.42 -0.80
N ARG A 110 7.90 9.55 -0.12
CA ARG A 110 8.76 10.70 -0.42
C ARG A 110 9.32 11.25 0.88
N LEU A 111 10.63 11.46 0.91
CA LEU A 111 11.33 12.12 2.01
C LEU A 111 11.47 13.61 1.66
N LEU A 112 11.00 14.47 2.56
CA LEU A 112 11.18 15.92 2.48
C LEU A 112 12.34 16.34 3.39
N ILE A 113 13.31 17.06 2.84
CA ILE A 113 14.53 17.48 3.55
C ILE A 113 14.68 18.99 3.43
N ALA A 114 14.57 19.69 4.56
CA ALA A 114 14.76 21.14 4.69
C ALA A 114 16.21 21.51 5.03
#